data_AF-A0A7V4X7A1-F1
#
_entry.id   AF-A0A7V4X7A1-F1
#
_cell.length_a   1.000
_cell.length_b   1.000
_cell.length_c   1.000
_cell.angle_alpha   90.00
_cell.angle_beta   90.00
_cell.angle_gamma   90.00
#
_symmetry.space_group_name_H-M   'P 1'
#
loop_
_entity.id
_entity.type
_entity.pdbx_description
1 polymer ?
#
loop_
_entity_poly.entity_id
_entity_poly.type
_entity_poly.pdbx_seq_one_letter_code
_entity_poly.pdbx_strand_id
1 'polypeptide(L)'
;MEEFLNRPIKEIIKNYPKIGEILQSYEIACVSCNAGSCLLKDIVEIHNLSREKERELLSKIAKVIYPDKEVEIPTISRKSILKEKTKPSPPIKKLMEEHNLIKRWLSLIPKILEDFDLSSEEYKRIILEGVDFIRSYADRFHHAKEEEVLFGYFDKNLEIIKTMLSEHDTARAYVRAILEAIEKNDKTKVIEHLNSYKELLSEHIKKEDEILYPWMERNLNITQIGKLFAEFLNKDVQMGENLVLKYENFIEDLEKRFNKITEKWEVKK
;
A
#
# COMPACT_ATOMS: atom_id res chain seq x y z
N MET A 1 -8.88 7.26 29.36
CA MET A 1 -8.79 6.61 28.03
C MET A 1 -9.18 7.51 26.87
N GLU A 2 -10.23 8.33 27.00
CA GLU A 2 -10.71 9.22 25.91
C GLU A 2 -9.65 10.18 25.36
N GLU A 3 -8.80 10.73 26.23
CA GLU A 3 -7.64 11.53 25.82
C GLU A 3 -6.68 10.77 24.89
N PHE A 4 -6.34 9.51 25.24
CA PHE A 4 -5.43 8.67 24.46
C PHE A 4 -6.01 8.21 23.13
N LEU A 5 -7.34 8.07 23.05
CA LEU A 5 -8.03 7.76 21.79
C LEU A 5 -7.80 8.85 20.73
N ASN A 6 -7.58 10.09 21.14
CA ASN A 6 -7.37 11.24 20.27
C ASN A 6 -5.88 11.61 20.11
N ARG A 7 -4.95 10.72 20.47
CA ARG A 7 -3.50 10.95 20.33
C ARG A 7 -2.90 10.10 19.19
N PRO A 8 -1.86 10.62 18.49
CA PRO A 8 -1.11 9.84 17.50
C PRO A 8 -0.48 8.58 18.10
N ILE A 9 -0.58 7.47 17.39
CA ILE A 9 -0.16 6.18 17.93
C ILE A 9 1.33 6.10 18.24
N LYS A 10 2.18 6.77 17.45
CA LYS A 10 3.62 6.81 17.72
C LYS A 10 3.96 7.52 19.02
N GLU A 11 3.23 8.58 19.37
CA GLU A 11 3.43 9.27 20.64
C GLU A 11 3.06 8.37 21.82
N ILE A 12 1.99 7.58 21.66
CA ILE A 12 1.56 6.60 22.65
C ILE A 12 2.62 5.50 22.79
N ILE A 13 3.06 4.88 21.68
CA ILE A 13 4.06 3.81 21.69
C ILE A 13 5.41 4.30 22.23
N LYS A 14 5.83 5.53 21.91
CA LYS A 14 7.07 6.12 22.43
C LYS A 14 7.08 6.18 23.96
N ASN A 15 5.96 6.54 24.56
CA ASN A 15 5.81 6.61 26.01
C ASN A 15 5.50 5.25 26.64
N TYR A 16 4.90 4.33 25.88
CA TYR A 16 4.45 3.01 26.33
C TYR A 16 4.75 1.93 25.27
N PRO A 17 6.01 1.47 25.14
CA PRO A 17 6.42 0.58 24.04
C PRO A 17 5.61 -0.72 23.93
N LYS A 18 5.17 -1.27 25.08
CA LYS A 18 4.34 -2.47 25.16
C LYS A 18 2.99 -2.35 24.44
N ILE A 19 2.49 -1.14 24.21
CA ILE A 19 1.26 -0.93 23.41
C ILE A 19 1.48 -1.34 21.96
N GLY A 20 2.70 -1.20 21.42
CA GLY A 20 3.04 -1.68 20.08
C GLY A 20 2.89 -3.20 19.94
N GLU A 21 3.39 -3.95 20.92
CA GLU A 21 3.26 -5.42 20.99
C GLU A 21 1.79 -5.85 21.09
N ILE A 22 1.01 -5.13 21.91
CA ILE A 22 -0.43 -5.38 22.05
C ILE A 22 -1.11 -5.19 20.69
N LEU A 23 -0.90 -4.08 20.01
CA LEU A 23 -1.50 -3.85 18.68
C LEU A 23 -1.09 -4.94 17.68
N GLN A 24 0.18 -5.33 17.66
CA GLN A 24 0.67 -6.38 16.78
C GLN A 24 -0.02 -7.73 17.04
N SER A 25 -0.38 -8.05 18.29
CA SER A 25 -1.12 -9.27 18.63
C SER A 25 -2.55 -9.32 18.09
N TYR A 26 -3.10 -8.18 17.65
CA TYR A 26 -4.39 -8.07 16.96
C TYR A 26 -4.23 -7.85 15.45
N GLU A 27 -3.06 -8.15 14.88
CA GLU A 27 -2.72 -7.92 13.45
C GLU A 27 -2.78 -6.43 13.04
N ILE A 28 -2.59 -5.54 14.02
CA ILE A 28 -2.53 -4.09 13.80
C ILE A 28 -1.07 -3.65 13.75
N ALA A 29 -0.51 -3.58 12.55
CA ALA A 29 0.88 -3.22 12.31
C ALA A 29 1.11 -1.69 12.31
N CYS A 30 0.95 -1.04 13.47
CA CYS A 30 1.23 0.40 13.62
C CYS A 30 2.70 0.70 13.98
N VAL A 31 3.44 -0.28 14.50
CA VAL A 31 4.83 -0.09 14.95
C VAL A 31 5.79 0.11 13.76
N SER A 32 5.52 -0.54 12.63
CA SER A 32 6.31 -0.45 11.39
C SER A 32 5.86 0.70 10.46
N CYS A 33 4.84 1.47 10.84
CA CYS A 33 4.33 2.56 10.00
C CYS A 33 5.29 3.77 10.05
N ASN A 34 5.82 4.19 8.89
CA ASN A 34 6.74 5.33 8.80
C ASN A 34 6.09 6.68 9.15
N ALA A 35 4.78 6.87 8.95
CA ALA A 35 4.07 8.07 9.36
C ALA A 35 3.76 8.04 10.87
N GLY A 36 2.88 7.12 11.29
CA GLY A 36 2.46 6.93 12.68
C GLY A 36 1.72 8.12 13.31
N SER A 37 1.15 9.00 12.48
CA SER A 37 0.28 10.10 12.87
C SER A 37 -1.17 9.65 13.15
N CYS A 38 -1.56 8.44 12.72
CA CYS A 38 -2.90 7.90 12.93
C CYS A 38 -3.29 7.91 14.42
N LEU A 39 -4.51 8.38 14.71
CA LEU A 39 -5.03 8.38 16.07
C LEU A 39 -5.43 6.96 16.49
N LEU A 40 -5.31 6.66 17.78
CA LEU A 40 -5.67 5.34 18.31
C LEU A 40 -7.14 4.96 18.01
N LYS A 41 -8.08 5.91 18.10
CA LYS A 41 -9.49 5.66 17.76
C LYS A 41 -9.68 5.27 16.29
N ASP A 42 -8.96 5.93 15.39
CA ASP A 42 -9.08 5.73 13.95
C ASP A 42 -8.51 4.35 13.59
N ILE A 43 -7.38 3.96 14.21
CA ILE A 43 -6.79 2.63 14.06
C ILE A 43 -7.80 1.54 14.45
N VAL A 44 -8.43 1.68 15.60
CA VAL A 44 -9.40 0.68 16.10
C VAL A 44 -10.63 0.60 15.17
N GLU A 45 -11.09 1.74 14.67
CA GLU A 45 -12.21 1.80 13.72
C GLU A 45 -11.87 1.15 12.38
N ILE A 46 -10.71 1.49 11.80
CA ILE A 46 -10.27 1.04 10.48
C ILE A 46 -10.09 -0.48 10.44
N HIS A 47 -9.45 -1.05 11.47
CA HIS A 47 -9.18 -2.48 11.57
C HIS A 47 -10.42 -3.32 11.92
N ASN A 48 -11.53 -2.68 12.29
CA ASN A 48 -12.86 -3.30 12.42
C ASN A 48 -12.86 -4.63 13.20
N LEU A 49 -12.20 -4.65 14.36
CA LEU A 49 -12.24 -5.78 15.28
C LEU A 49 -13.67 -6.08 15.72
N SER A 50 -13.97 -7.29 16.21
CA SER A 50 -15.26 -7.54 16.88
C SER A 50 -15.41 -6.62 18.11
N ARG A 51 -16.64 -6.34 18.56
CA ARG A 51 -16.87 -5.51 19.76
C ARG A 51 -16.16 -6.05 21.00
N GLU A 52 -16.11 -7.37 21.13
CA GLU A 52 -15.38 -8.06 22.20
C GLU A 52 -13.87 -7.83 22.08
N LYS A 53 -13.29 -8.07 20.91
CA LYS A 53 -11.84 -7.87 20.67
C LYS A 53 -11.43 -6.40 20.79
N GLU A 54 -12.26 -5.46 20.33
CA GLU A 54 -12.05 -4.02 20.52
C GLU A 54 -11.99 -3.67 22.01
N ARG A 55 -12.98 -4.13 22.79
CA ARG A 55 -13.02 -3.88 24.23
C ARG A 55 -11.83 -4.52 24.94
N GLU A 56 -11.46 -5.73 24.56
CA GLU A 56 -10.29 -6.43 25.10
C GLU A 56 -8.99 -5.68 24.78
N LEU A 57 -8.80 -5.27 23.53
CA LEU A 57 -7.66 -4.46 23.08
C LEU A 57 -7.55 -3.18 23.89
N LEU A 58 -8.62 -2.39 23.96
CA LEU A 58 -8.64 -1.13 24.71
C LEU A 58 -8.43 -1.35 26.21
N SER A 59 -8.93 -2.45 26.77
CA SER A 59 -8.69 -2.83 28.17
C SER A 59 -7.21 -3.15 28.42
N LYS A 60 -6.56 -3.91 27.52
CA LYS A 60 -5.12 -4.19 27.61
C LYS A 60 -4.29 -2.91 27.51
N ILE A 61 -4.64 -2.00 26.60
CA ILE A 61 -4.00 -0.68 26.48
C ILE A 61 -4.20 0.14 27.76
N ALA A 62 -5.43 0.20 28.28
CA ALA A 62 -5.74 0.95 29.50
C ALA A 62 -4.94 0.45 30.71
N LYS A 63 -4.77 -0.87 30.87
CA LYS A 63 -3.94 -1.46 31.93
C LYS A 63 -2.46 -1.08 31.83
N VAL A 64 -1.93 -0.87 30.61
CA VAL A 64 -0.54 -0.40 30.44
C VAL A 64 -0.40 1.06 30.86
N ILE A 65 -1.37 1.91 30.52
CA ILE A 65 -1.34 3.35 30.81
C ILE A 65 -1.67 3.62 32.29
N TYR A 66 -2.59 2.84 32.86
CA TYR A 66 -3.11 3.02 34.21
C TYR A 66 -3.07 1.68 34.98
N PRO A 67 -1.88 1.21 35.42
CA PRO A 67 -1.73 -0.12 36.02
C PRO A 67 -2.53 -0.31 37.31
N ASP A 68 -2.68 0.75 38.11
CA ASP A 68 -3.30 0.70 39.44
C ASP A 68 -4.70 1.33 39.49
N LYS A 69 -5.34 1.56 38.34
CA LYS A 69 -6.68 2.17 38.28
C LYS A 69 -7.62 1.34 37.43
N GLU A 70 -8.84 1.14 37.92
CA GLU A 70 -9.94 0.72 37.06
C GLU A 70 -10.35 1.89 36.18
N VAL A 71 -10.29 1.69 34.87
CA VAL A 71 -10.62 2.71 33.87
C VAL A 71 -11.79 2.21 33.03
N GLU A 72 -12.84 3.03 32.97
CA GLU A 72 -13.95 2.77 32.08
C GLU A 72 -13.48 2.81 30.62
N ILE A 73 -13.81 1.77 29.87
CA ILE A 73 -13.45 1.66 28.46
C ILE A 73 -14.56 2.31 27.64
N PRO A 74 -14.29 3.45 26.98
CA PRO A 74 -15.31 4.12 26.19
C PRO A 74 -15.74 3.24 25.01
N THR A 75 -17.04 3.24 24.72
CA THR A 75 -17.56 2.64 23.50
C THR A 75 -17.29 3.53 22.32
N ILE A 76 -16.53 3.04 21.33
CA ILE A 76 -16.32 3.76 20.07
C ILE A 76 -17.62 3.67 19.26
N SER A 77 -18.26 4.81 18.98
CA SER A 77 -19.45 4.87 18.13
C SER A 77 -19.10 4.40 16.72
N ARG A 78 -19.66 3.27 16.27
CA ARG A 78 -19.53 2.79 14.89
C ARG A 78 -20.80 3.15 14.14
N LYS A 79 -20.67 3.89 13.03
CA LYS A 79 -21.82 4.21 12.16
C LYS A 79 -22.37 2.98 11.42
N SER A 80 -21.58 1.89 11.28
CA SER A 80 -22.01 0.68 10.59
C SER A 80 -22.27 -0.47 11.56
N ILE A 81 -23.46 -1.08 11.41
CA ILE A 81 -23.71 -2.47 11.78
C ILE A 81 -22.62 -3.28 11.09
N LEU A 82 -21.99 -4.23 11.79
CA LEU A 82 -21.00 -5.16 11.24
C LEU A 82 -21.53 -5.76 9.93
N LYS A 83 -21.26 -5.14 8.78
CA LYS A 83 -21.36 -5.83 7.50
C LYS A 83 -20.25 -6.87 7.56
N GLU A 84 -20.62 -8.15 7.49
CA GLU A 84 -19.69 -9.25 7.29
C GLU A 84 -18.72 -8.92 6.17
N LYS A 85 -17.58 -9.63 6.09
CA LYS A 85 -16.63 -9.52 4.98
C LYS A 85 -17.37 -9.67 3.65
N THR A 86 -17.79 -8.55 3.07
CA THR A 86 -18.43 -8.53 1.77
C THR A 86 -17.33 -8.71 0.75
N LYS A 87 -17.59 -9.55 -0.25
CA LYS A 87 -16.73 -9.62 -1.44
C LYS A 87 -16.52 -8.18 -1.96
N PRO A 88 -15.30 -7.83 -2.41
CA PRO A 88 -15.05 -6.49 -2.92
C PRO A 88 -16.00 -6.17 -4.07
N SER A 89 -16.56 -4.96 -4.07
CA SER A 89 -17.38 -4.48 -5.17
C SER A 89 -16.56 -4.43 -6.47
N PRO A 90 -17.20 -4.44 -7.66
CA PRO A 90 -16.49 -4.38 -8.94
C PRO A 90 -15.38 -3.29 -9.03
N PRO A 91 -15.59 -2.03 -8.61
CA PRO A 91 -14.52 -1.03 -8.67
C PRO A 91 -13.35 -1.34 -7.72
N ILE A 92 -13.62 -1.77 -6.48
CA ILE A 92 -12.54 -2.14 -5.53
C ILE A 92 -11.79 -3.38 -6.02
N LYS A 93 -12.51 -4.40 -6.50
CA LYS A 93 -11.92 -5.61 -7.07
C LYS A 93 -10.98 -5.28 -8.22
N LYS A 94 -11.36 -4.32 -9.07
CA LYS A 94 -10.54 -3.87 -10.19
C LYS A 94 -9.20 -3.29 -9.74
N LEU A 95 -9.17 -2.44 -8.71
CA LEU A 95 -7.92 -1.91 -8.16
C LEU A 95 -7.02 -3.04 -7.64
N MET A 96 -7.60 -4.00 -6.90
CA MET A 96 -6.87 -5.18 -6.43
C MET A 96 -6.34 -6.06 -7.58
N GLU A 97 -7.06 -6.13 -8.70
CA GLU A 97 -6.61 -6.84 -9.90
C GLU A 97 -5.43 -6.12 -10.57
N GLU A 98 -5.48 -4.80 -10.66
CA GLU A 98 -4.39 -3.95 -11.19
C GLU A 98 -3.11 -4.08 -10.33
N HIS A 99 -3.26 -4.21 -9.00
CA HIS A 99 -2.14 -4.52 -8.11
C HIS A 99 -1.38 -5.79 -8.49
N ASN A 100 -2.00 -6.79 -9.14
CA ASN A 100 -1.32 -8.03 -9.47
C ASN A 100 -0.15 -7.81 -10.43
N LEU A 101 -0.32 -6.95 -11.43
CA LEU A 101 0.75 -6.65 -12.39
C LEU A 101 1.87 -5.84 -11.73
N ILE A 102 1.51 -4.91 -10.83
CA ILE A 102 2.48 -4.15 -10.04
C ILE A 102 3.28 -5.10 -9.14
N LYS A 103 2.61 -5.98 -8.38
CA LYS A 103 3.27 -6.98 -7.51
C LYS A 103 4.22 -7.88 -8.29
N ARG A 104 3.87 -8.30 -9.51
CA ARG A 104 4.77 -9.07 -10.40
C ARG A 104 6.03 -8.29 -10.75
N TRP A 105 5.91 -7.02 -11.16
CA TRP A 105 7.07 -6.14 -11.38
C TRP A 105 7.97 -6.04 -10.14
N LEU A 106 7.39 -5.76 -8.96
CA LEU A 106 8.17 -5.62 -7.72
C LEU A 106 8.95 -6.91 -7.39
N SER A 107 8.39 -8.08 -7.70
CA SER A 107 9.03 -9.38 -7.49
C SER A 107 10.22 -9.64 -8.42
N LEU A 108 10.29 -8.98 -9.58
CA LEU A 108 11.38 -9.10 -10.54
C LEU A 108 12.58 -8.22 -10.17
N ILE A 109 12.35 -7.12 -9.46
CA ILE A 109 13.41 -6.14 -9.11
C ILE A 109 14.66 -6.82 -8.51
N PRO A 110 14.58 -7.70 -7.49
CA PRO A 110 15.76 -8.35 -6.94
C PRO A 110 16.58 -9.12 -7.99
N LYS A 111 15.91 -9.88 -8.87
CA LYS A 111 16.55 -10.68 -9.92
C LYS A 111 17.21 -9.82 -10.99
N ILE A 112 16.58 -8.70 -11.35
CA ILE A 112 17.15 -7.73 -12.29
C ILE A 112 18.42 -7.10 -11.68
N LEU A 113 18.43 -6.86 -10.36
CA LEU A 113 19.52 -6.21 -9.65
C LEU A 113 20.71 -7.11 -9.33
N GLU A 114 20.55 -8.45 -9.31
CA GLU A 114 21.63 -9.42 -9.06
C GLU A 114 22.82 -9.26 -10.02
N ASP A 115 22.54 -9.22 -11.33
CA ASP A 115 23.53 -9.09 -12.40
C ASP A 115 23.50 -7.71 -13.08
N PHE A 116 22.95 -6.70 -12.40
CA PHE A 116 22.74 -5.38 -12.99
C PHE A 116 24.05 -4.72 -13.40
N ASP A 117 24.13 -4.31 -14.66
CA ASP A 117 25.22 -3.51 -15.21
C ASP A 117 24.67 -2.28 -15.92
N LEU A 118 24.88 -1.09 -15.33
CA LEU A 118 24.38 0.16 -15.90
C LEU A 118 25.08 0.53 -17.22
N SER A 119 26.28 -0.01 -17.48
CA SER A 119 26.98 0.18 -18.76
C SER A 119 26.40 -0.68 -19.90
N SER A 120 25.59 -1.69 -19.56
CA SER A 120 24.85 -2.48 -20.54
C SER A 120 23.62 -1.72 -21.01
N GLU A 121 23.58 -1.44 -22.32
CA GLU A 121 22.40 -0.85 -22.98
C GLU A 121 21.13 -1.67 -22.74
N GLU A 122 21.27 -2.98 -22.59
CA GLU A 122 20.15 -3.87 -22.33
C GLU A 122 19.56 -3.68 -20.92
N TYR A 123 20.40 -3.65 -19.88
CA TYR A 123 19.93 -3.39 -18.52
C TYR A 123 19.38 -1.99 -18.37
N LYS A 124 20.04 -1.00 -18.99
CA LYS A 124 19.55 0.38 -19.02
C LYS A 124 18.16 0.46 -19.65
N ARG A 125 17.92 -0.24 -20.77
CA ARG A 125 16.60 -0.34 -21.39
C ARG A 125 15.57 -0.99 -20.46
N ILE A 126 15.89 -2.10 -19.80
CA ILE A 126 14.99 -2.77 -18.84
C ILE A 126 14.56 -1.81 -17.72
N ILE A 127 15.51 -1.06 -17.14
CA ILE A 127 15.17 -0.12 -16.06
C ILE A 127 14.31 1.03 -16.59
N LEU A 128 14.62 1.57 -17.78
CA LEU A 128 13.82 2.66 -18.37
C LEU A 128 12.39 2.19 -18.71
N GLU A 129 12.21 0.99 -19.24
CA GLU A 129 10.89 0.39 -19.49
C GLU A 129 10.14 0.11 -18.18
N GLY A 130 10.85 -0.32 -17.12
CA GLY A 130 10.29 -0.45 -15.78
C GLY A 130 9.83 0.88 -15.18
N VAL A 131 10.60 1.96 -15.39
CA VAL A 131 10.20 3.32 -15.01
C VAL A 131 8.98 3.78 -15.81
N ASP A 132 8.91 3.47 -17.11
CA ASP A 132 7.72 3.75 -17.93
C ASP A 132 6.48 3.01 -17.41
N PHE A 133 6.63 1.73 -17.04
CA PHE A 133 5.56 0.96 -16.40
C PHE A 133 5.08 1.62 -15.11
N ILE A 134 6.00 2.01 -14.21
CA ILE A 134 5.64 2.67 -12.95
C ILE A 134 4.87 3.97 -13.22
N ARG A 135 5.37 4.84 -14.10
CA ARG A 135 4.76 6.16 -14.35
C ARG A 135 3.41 6.06 -15.06
N SER A 136 3.27 5.11 -15.99
CA SER A 136 2.09 5.01 -16.84
C SER A 136 1.00 4.11 -16.26
N TYR A 137 1.37 2.95 -15.71
CA TYR A 137 0.44 1.97 -15.17
C TYR A 137 0.19 2.16 -13.68
N ALA A 138 1.23 2.13 -12.84
CA ALA A 138 1.04 2.24 -11.39
C ALA A 138 0.55 3.66 -10.99
N ASP A 139 1.15 4.70 -11.57
CA ASP A 139 0.82 6.08 -11.19
C ASP A 139 -0.38 6.65 -11.97
N ARG A 140 -0.21 6.92 -13.27
CA ARG A 140 -1.22 7.63 -14.08
C ARG A 140 -2.49 6.84 -14.40
N PHE A 141 -2.50 5.53 -14.15
CA PHE A 141 -3.65 4.67 -14.41
C PHE A 141 -4.26 4.14 -13.11
N HIS A 142 -3.45 3.54 -12.24
CA HIS A 142 -3.93 2.96 -10.99
C HIS A 142 -4.09 4.04 -9.88
N HIS A 143 -3.02 4.68 -9.41
CA HIS A 143 -3.14 5.73 -8.37
C HIS A 143 -4.04 6.89 -8.82
N ALA A 144 -4.11 7.21 -10.11
CA ALA A 144 -5.03 8.23 -10.61
C ALA A 144 -6.52 7.88 -10.34
N LYS A 145 -6.92 6.61 -10.39
CA LYS A 145 -8.27 6.19 -9.98
C LYS A 145 -8.47 6.37 -8.48
N GLU A 146 -7.43 6.19 -7.71
CA GLU A 146 -7.52 6.37 -6.26
C GLU A 146 -7.60 7.84 -5.88
N GLU A 147 -6.63 8.63 -6.29
CA GLU A 147 -6.49 10.03 -5.91
C GLU A 147 -7.58 10.94 -6.48
N GLU A 148 -7.90 10.76 -7.77
CA GLU A 148 -8.82 11.63 -8.48
C GLU A 148 -10.28 11.21 -8.33
N VAL A 149 -10.52 9.92 -8.04
CA VAL A 149 -11.89 9.36 -8.00
C VAL A 149 -12.18 8.78 -6.62
N LEU A 150 -11.60 7.64 -6.24
CA LEU A 150 -11.99 6.90 -5.03
C LEU A 150 -11.87 7.73 -3.74
N PHE A 151 -10.73 8.38 -3.52
CA PHE A 151 -10.47 9.21 -2.34
C PHE A 151 -11.37 10.45 -2.30
N GLY A 152 -11.96 10.86 -3.42
CA GLY A 152 -12.96 11.92 -3.49
C GLY A 152 -14.27 11.60 -2.77
N TYR A 153 -14.54 10.32 -2.48
CA TYR A 153 -15.72 9.88 -1.75
C TYR A 153 -15.55 9.90 -0.22
N PHE A 154 -14.37 10.26 0.27
CA PHE A 154 -14.01 10.24 1.69
C PHE A 154 -13.44 11.60 2.14
N ASP A 155 -13.39 11.84 3.45
CA ASP A 155 -12.76 13.04 3.99
C ASP A 155 -11.24 12.94 3.82
N LYS A 156 -10.68 13.80 2.96
CA LYS A 156 -9.25 13.87 2.66
C LYS A 156 -8.40 14.26 3.88
N ASN A 157 -9.01 14.74 4.97
CA ASN A 157 -8.32 15.03 6.22
C ASN A 157 -8.04 13.79 7.08
N LEU A 158 -8.59 12.62 6.73
CA LEU A 158 -8.29 11.38 7.42
C LEU A 158 -6.81 11.03 7.28
N GLU A 159 -6.16 10.71 8.40
CA GLU A 159 -4.72 10.43 8.44
C GLU A 159 -4.32 9.24 7.56
N ILE A 160 -5.20 8.25 7.39
CA ILE A 160 -4.96 7.12 6.48
C ILE A 160 -4.87 7.58 5.02
N ILE A 161 -5.74 8.49 4.57
CA ILE A 161 -5.72 9.02 3.19
C ILE A 161 -4.50 9.90 2.98
N LYS A 162 -4.17 10.77 3.93
CA LYS A 162 -2.93 11.58 3.87
C LYS A 162 -1.68 10.70 3.80
N THR A 163 -1.66 9.60 4.55
CA THR A 163 -0.56 8.64 4.52
C THR A 163 -0.43 8.01 3.14
N MET A 164 -1.51 7.51 2.53
CA MET A 164 -1.46 6.93 1.18
C MET A 164 -0.96 7.95 0.13
N LEU A 165 -1.50 9.18 0.16
CA LEU A 165 -1.07 10.26 -0.75
C LEU A 165 0.43 10.60 -0.58
N SER A 166 0.91 10.68 0.66
CA SER A 166 2.33 10.91 0.94
C SER A 166 3.22 9.75 0.46
N GLU A 167 2.72 8.51 0.52
CA GLU A 167 3.43 7.34 -0.01
C GLU A 167 3.47 7.37 -1.54
N HIS A 168 2.40 7.77 -2.22
CA HIS A 168 2.40 7.99 -3.68
C HIS A 168 3.44 9.04 -4.09
N ASP A 169 3.51 10.17 -3.36
CA ASP A 169 4.49 11.22 -3.64
C ASP A 169 5.92 10.77 -3.40
N THR A 170 6.15 9.94 -2.38
CA THR A 170 7.45 9.32 -2.09
C THR A 170 7.83 8.33 -3.20
N ALA A 171 6.89 7.52 -3.68
CA ALA A 171 7.10 6.63 -4.80
C ALA A 171 7.50 7.40 -6.07
N ARG A 172 6.79 8.50 -6.39
CA ARG A 172 7.15 9.41 -7.50
C ARG A 172 8.53 10.02 -7.32
N ALA A 173 8.95 10.31 -6.08
CA ALA A 173 10.28 10.83 -5.80
C ALA A 173 11.38 9.79 -6.08
N TYR A 174 11.18 8.52 -5.71
CA TYR A 174 12.12 7.45 -6.08
C TYR A 174 12.25 7.30 -7.59
N VAL A 175 11.15 7.39 -8.33
CA VAL A 175 11.18 7.32 -9.81
C VAL A 175 12.02 8.45 -10.41
N ARG A 176 11.87 9.69 -9.91
CA ARG A 176 12.73 10.81 -10.34
C ARG A 176 14.20 10.55 -10.03
N ALA A 177 14.49 10.07 -8.83
CA ALA A 177 15.86 9.77 -8.40
C ALA A 177 16.51 8.62 -9.21
N ILE A 178 15.73 7.61 -9.63
CA ILE A 178 16.21 6.55 -10.53
C ILE A 178 16.64 7.15 -11.88
N LEU A 179 15.82 8.02 -12.47
CA LEU A 179 16.14 8.66 -13.76
C LEU A 179 17.40 9.53 -13.65
N GLU A 180 17.50 10.36 -12.62
CA GLU A 180 18.69 11.18 -12.36
C GLU A 180 19.96 10.33 -12.17
N ALA A 181 19.84 9.18 -11.49
CA ALA A 181 20.96 8.26 -11.30
C ALA A 181 21.41 7.61 -12.62
N ILE A 182 20.47 7.26 -13.50
CA ILE A 182 20.79 6.76 -14.85
C ILE A 182 21.53 7.83 -15.67
N GLU A 183 21.09 9.09 -15.63
CA GLU A 183 21.74 10.20 -16.33
C GLU A 183 23.16 10.46 -15.85
N LYS A 184 23.38 10.33 -14.53
CA LYS A 184 24.71 10.48 -13.90
C LYS A 184 25.57 9.23 -13.98
N ASN A 185 25.08 8.15 -14.59
CA ASN A 185 25.72 6.84 -14.62
C ASN A 185 26.06 6.28 -13.21
N ASP A 186 25.22 6.58 -12.22
CA ASP A 186 25.37 6.17 -10.82
C ASP A 186 24.61 4.85 -10.55
N LYS A 187 25.30 3.72 -10.78
CA LYS A 187 24.77 2.38 -10.57
C LYS A 187 24.24 2.17 -9.14
N THR A 188 24.97 2.66 -8.14
CA THR A 188 24.62 2.44 -6.72
C THR A 188 23.30 3.12 -6.39
N LYS A 189 23.09 4.36 -6.88
CA LYS A 189 21.83 5.07 -6.67
C LYS A 189 20.64 4.47 -7.41
N VAL A 190 20.85 3.90 -8.60
CA VAL A 190 19.78 3.14 -9.28
C VAL A 190 19.33 1.95 -8.42
N ILE A 191 20.27 1.16 -7.90
CA ILE A 191 19.98 0.00 -7.03
C ILE A 191 19.25 0.44 -5.76
N GLU A 192 19.75 1.49 -5.09
CA GLU A 192 19.18 2.03 -3.84
C GLU A 192 17.72 2.46 -4.02
N HIS A 193 17.44 3.27 -5.04
CA HIS A 193 16.10 3.82 -5.24
C HIS A 193 15.11 2.80 -5.79
N LEU A 194 15.55 1.83 -6.61
CA LEU A 194 14.68 0.72 -7.03
C LEU A 194 14.29 -0.18 -5.84
N ASN A 195 15.23 -0.50 -4.96
CA ASN A 195 14.91 -1.27 -3.75
C ASN A 195 13.98 -0.49 -2.82
N SER A 196 14.24 0.81 -2.63
CA SER A 196 13.39 1.66 -1.78
C SER A 196 11.97 1.79 -2.34
N TYR A 197 11.82 1.93 -3.66
CA TYR A 197 10.53 1.91 -4.34
C TYR A 197 9.83 0.56 -4.13
N LYS A 198 10.54 -0.56 -4.32
CA LYS A 198 10.02 -1.91 -4.13
C LYS A 198 9.46 -2.12 -2.73
N GLU A 199 10.23 -1.76 -1.71
CA GLU A 199 9.83 -1.90 -0.31
C GLU A 199 8.62 -1.04 0.03
N LEU A 200 8.64 0.23 -0.37
CA LEU A 200 7.53 1.15 -0.16
C LEU A 200 6.25 0.62 -0.80
N LEU A 201 6.26 0.29 -2.09
CA LEU A 201 5.06 -0.14 -2.79
C LEU A 201 4.54 -1.50 -2.34
N SER A 202 5.42 -2.41 -1.92
CA SER A 202 4.98 -3.73 -1.41
C SER A 202 4.15 -3.57 -0.13
N GLU A 203 4.61 -2.72 0.78
CA GLU A 203 3.87 -2.43 2.03
C GLU A 203 2.65 -1.56 1.79
N HIS A 204 2.73 -0.63 0.82
CA HIS A 204 1.63 0.22 0.41
C HIS A 204 0.43 -0.61 -0.11
N ILE A 205 0.66 -1.45 -1.12
CA ILE A 205 -0.37 -2.35 -1.70
C ILE A 205 -0.98 -3.24 -0.63
N LYS A 206 -0.17 -3.72 0.33
CA LYS A 206 -0.67 -4.53 1.44
C LYS A 206 -1.63 -3.74 2.33
N LYS A 207 -1.31 -2.49 2.68
CA LYS A 207 -2.23 -1.63 3.45
C LYS A 207 -3.53 -1.41 2.68
N GLU A 208 -3.46 -1.27 1.37
CA GLU A 208 -4.65 -1.05 0.56
C GLU A 208 -5.55 -2.28 0.50
N ASP A 209 -4.99 -3.40 0.03
CA ASP A 209 -5.70 -4.66 -0.16
C ASP A 209 -6.30 -5.19 1.17
N GLU A 210 -5.56 -5.08 2.28
CA GLU A 210 -5.93 -5.70 3.56
C GLU A 210 -6.69 -4.75 4.51
N ILE A 211 -6.50 -3.43 4.40
CA ILE A 211 -6.98 -2.46 5.40
C ILE A 211 -7.84 -1.38 4.76
N LEU A 212 -7.30 -0.59 3.83
CA LEU A 212 -7.96 0.58 3.28
C LEU A 212 -9.20 0.20 2.47
N TYR A 213 -9.06 -0.68 1.47
CA TYR A 213 -10.16 -1.06 0.60
C TYR A 213 -11.29 -1.76 1.35
N PRO A 214 -11.04 -2.71 2.27
CA PRO A 214 -12.11 -3.26 3.11
C PRO A 214 -12.82 -2.19 3.94
N TRP A 215 -12.09 -1.21 4.48
CA TRP A 215 -12.69 -0.09 5.21
C TRP A 215 -13.54 0.80 4.29
N MET A 216 -13.04 1.15 3.10
CA MET A 216 -13.77 1.94 2.11
C MET A 216 -15.05 1.22 1.65
N GLU A 217 -14.97 -0.06 1.32
CA GLU A 217 -16.10 -0.90 0.88
C GLU A 217 -17.26 -0.87 1.90
N ARG A 218 -16.96 -0.92 3.20
CA ARG A 218 -17.99 -0.85 4.25
C ARG A 218 -18.67 0.52 4.35
N ASN A 219 -17.97 1.58 3.94
CA ASN A 219 -18.40 2.97 4.06
C ASN A 219 -19.01 3.52 2.75
N LEU A 220 -18.98 2.75 1.66
CA LEU A 220 -19.65 3.09 0.41
C LEU A 220 -21.06 2.49 0.35
N ASN A 221 -22.01 3.26 -0.18
CA ASN A 221 -23.35 2.77 -0.51
C ASN A 221 -23.44 2.33 -1.98
N ILE A 222 -24.50 1.60 -2.33
CA ILE A 222 -24.67 1.02 -3.68
C ILE A 222 -24.67 2.09 -4.80
N THR A 223 -25.21 3.28 -4.53
CA THR A 223 -25.21 4.39 -5.49
C THR A 223 -23.80 4.94 -5.71
N GLN A 224 -23.00 5.08 -4.65
CA GLN A 224 -21.60 5.49 -4.76
C GLN A 224 -20.78 4.43 -5.52
N ILE A 225 -20.98 3.14 -5.22
CA ILE A 225 -20.32 2.03 -5.95
C ILE A 225 -20.64 2.09 -7.45
N GLY A 226 -21.90 2.33 -7.81
CA GLY A 226 -22.31 2.45 -9.21
C GLY A 226 -21.66 3.65 -9.92
N LYS A 227 -21.50 4.79 -9.23
CA LYS A 227 -20.79 5.97 -9.77
C LYS A 227 -19.30 5.70 -9.93
N LEU A 228 -18.65 5.13 -8.92
CA LEU A 228 -17.23 4.73 -8.97
C LEU A 228 -16.95 3.82 -10.16
N PHE A 229 -17.81 2.81 -10.37
CA PHE A 229 -17.68 1.91 -11.50
C PHE A 229 -17.69 2.66 -12.85
N ALA A 230 -18.64 3.58 -13.04
CA ALA A 230 -18.71 4.39 -14.26
C ALA A 230 -17.50 5.33 -14.43
N GLU A 231 -17.03 5.95 -13.35
CA GLU A 231 -15.86 6.85 -13.37
C GLU A 231 -14.56 6.09 -13.70
N PHE A 232 -14.39 4.87 -13.17
CA PHE A 232 -13.24 4.02 -13.47
C PHE A 232 -13.24 3.56 -14.93
N LEU A 233 -14.40 3.19 -15.48
CA LEU A 233 -14.52 2.86 -16.91
C LEU A 233 -14.12 4.04 -17.80
N ASN A 234 -14.57 5.26 -17.46
CA ASN A 234 -14.18 6.46 -18.20
C ASN A 234 -12.66 6.70 -18.15
N LYS A 235 -12.04 6.49 -16.98
CA LYS A 235 -10.58 6.58 -16.82
C LYS A 235 -9.83 5.54 -17.65
N ASP A 236 -10.32 4.30 -17.69
CA ASP A 236 -9.73 3.25 -18.54
C ASP A 236 -9.74 3.63 -20.02
N VAL A 237 -10.88 4.13 -20.51
CA VAL A 237 -11.03 4.57 -21.91
C VAL A 237 -10.07 5.71 -22.25
N GLN A 238 -9.87 6.67 -21.33
CA GLN A 238 -8.94 7.80 -21.53
C GLN A 238 -7.47 7.36 -21.65
N MET A 239 -7.10 6.29 -20.95
CA MET A 239 -5.72 5.79 -20.95
C MET A 239 -5.41 4.86 -22.14
N GLY A 240 -6.43 4.36 -22.81
CA GLY A 240 -6.34 3.60 -24.05
C GLY A 240 -6.37 2.08 -23.84
N GLU A 241 -7.04 1.39 -24.76
CA GLU A 241 -7.37 -0.05 -24.66
C GLU A 241 -6.13 -0.96 -24.59
N ASN A 242 -4.98 -0.50 -25.11
CA ASN A 242 -3.76 -1.29 -25.19
C ASN A 242 -2.79 -1.09 -24.02
N LEU A 243 -3.07 -0.18 -23.07
CA LEU A 243 -2.13 0.13 -21.98
C LEU A 243 -1.84 -1.12 -21.13
N VAL A 244 -2.89 -1.80 -20.70
CA VAL A 244 -2.79 -2.98 -19.84
C VAL A 244 -2.02 -4.08 -20.56
N LEU A 245 -2.42 -4.41 -21.80
CA LEU A 245 -1.78 -5.44 -22.61
C LEU A 245 -0.31 -5.15 -22.89
N LYS A 246 0.06 -3.88 -23.15
CA LYS A 246 1.45 -3.46 -23.34
C LYS A 246 2.30 -3.87 -22.14
N TYR A 247 1.84 -3.57 -20.93
CA TYR A 247 2.61 -3.83 -19.72
C TYR A 247 2.52 -5.27 -19.23
N GLU A 248 1.42 -5.98 -19.51
CA GLU A 248 1.36 -7.43 -19.31
C GLU A 248 2.45 -8.13 -20.13
N ASN A 249 2.56 -7.83 -21.42
CA ASN A 249 3.59 -8.40 -22.29
C ASN A 249 5.00 -8.05 -21.80
N PHE A 250 5.24 -6.79 -21.41
CA PHE A 250 6.52 -6.37 -20.85
C PHE A 250 6.91 -7.20 -19.61
N ILE A 251 6.00 -7.36 -18.65
CA ILE A 251 6.26 -8.15 -17.44
C ILE A 251 6.44 -9.63 -17.75
N GLU A 252 5.61 -10.21 -18.62
CA GLU A 252 5.75 -11.61 -19.04
C GLU A 252 7.09 -11.90 -19.71
N ASP A 253 7.59 -10.99 -20.53
CA ASP A 253 8.87 -11.16 -21.21
C ASP A 253 10.04 -11.07 -20.22
N LEU A 254 9.96 -10.19 -19.23
CA LEU A 254 10.93 -10.16 -18.13
C LEU A 254 10.85 -11.44 -17.27
N GLU A 255 9.66 -11.94 -16.96
CA GLU A 255 9.49 -13.20 -16.24
C GLU A 255 10.10 -14.37 -17.01
N LYS A 256 9.84 -14.50 -18.32
CA LYS A 256 10.46 -15.53 -19.16
C LYS A 256 11.98 -15.44 -19.15
N ARG A 257 12.53 -14.22 -19.12
CA ARG A 257 13.96 -13.97 -19.10
C ARG A 257 14.59 -14.31 -17.75
N PHE A 258 14.09 -13.76 -16.65
CA PHE A 258 14.71 -13.84 -15.33
C PHE A 258 14.24 -15.05 -14.50
N ASN A 259 13.11 -15.69 -14.82
CA ASN A 259 12.69 -16.95 -14.18
C ASN A 259 13.24 -18.20 -14.87
N LYS A 260 13.72 -18.14 -16.11
CA LYS A 260 14.43 -19.27 -16.77
C LYS A 260 15.90 -19.40 -16.38
N ILE A 261 16.54 -18.35 -15.88
CA ILE A 261 17.98 -18.35 -15.58
C ILE A 261 18.33 -19.20 -14.34
N THR A 262 17.36 -19.56 -13.51
CA THR A 262 17.57 -20.49 -12.37
C THR A 262 17.83 -21.95 -12.77
N GLU A 263 17.66 -22.35 -14.03
CA GLU A 263 17.84 -23.76 -14.47
C GLU A 263 19.13 -24.06 -15.25
N LYS A 264 20.12 -23.16 -15.30
CA LYS A 264 21.38 -23.45 -16.00
C LYS A 264 22.63 -23.11 -15.20
N TRP A 265 22.96 -23.98 -14.24
CA TRP A 265 24.35 -24.20 -13.81
C TRP A 265 24.57 -25.66 -13.40
N GLU A 266 24.67 -26.56 -14.39
CA GLU A 266 25.55 -27.72 -14.27
C GLU A 266 26.33 -27.90 -15.59
N VAL A 267 27.54 -27.36 -15.61
CA VAL A 267 28.63 -28.00 -16.32
C VAL A 267 29.79 -28.07 -15.32
N LYS A 268 29.94 -29.24 -14.69
CA LYS A 268 31.26 -29.70 -14.27
C LYS A 268 31.52 -31.05 -14.94
N LYS A 269 32.70 -31.09 -15.56
CA LYS A 269 33.28 -32.13 -16.39
C LYS A 269 33.17 -33.53 -15.78
#